data_AF-A0A7S1ZKC1-F1
#
_entry.id   AF-A0A7S1ZKC1-F1
#
_cell.length_a   1.000
_cell.length_b   1.000
_cell.length_c   1.000
_cell.angle_alpha   90.00
_cell.angle_beta   90.00
_cell.angle_gamma   90.00
#
_symmetry.space_group_name_H-M   'P 1'
#
loop_
_entity.id
_entity.type
_entity.pdbx_description
1 polymer ?
#
loop_
_entity_poly.entity_id
_entity_poly.type
_entity_poly.pdbx_seq_one_letter_code
_entity_poly.pdbx_strand_id
1 'polypeptide(L)'
;MQKLSILAFAAAASILSVQAFVPTTPSYTSQNVVRYFHSPTYKRITLSSLFSTESSSQETDAERMLRRARELLAEASAEEETLRASLIDKKHDQNIQLDKTIAELFPSGPSTPTTTLVAQLRQKHLSTDKLIRLIERLHEREVAAKGLHHVEQTSTTDHTKFQVVSSNEVNKAELARIEGLIDNIIDAASFLDEEWRQEKKNRNDKHLHYAEKVHWTAGNVADELKHKARELRREHDDQFKKRQNEYYEAARKKKKDEKDLKP
;
A
#
# COMPACT_ATOMS: atom_id res chain seq x y z
N MET A 1 -14.53 25.29 50.74
CA MET A 1 -15.71 24.41 50.70
C MET A 1 -15.97 24.06 49.23
N GLN A 2 -15.24 23.10 48.64
CA GLN A 2 -15.61 21.67 48.52
C GLN A 2 -17.09 21.45 48.16
N LYS A 3 -17.36 21.08 46.90
CA LYS A 3 -18.35 20.04 46.53
C LYS A 3 -17.85 19.26 45.30
N LEU A 4 -17.60 17.97 45.54
CA LEU A 4 -17.43 16.88 44.58
C LEU A 4 -18.81 16.45 44.03
N SER A 5 -18.86 15.95 42.78
CA SER A 5 -19.70 14.82 42.34
C SER A 5 -19.35 14.50 40.86
N ILE A 6 -18.51 13.49 40.58
CA ILE A 6 -18.80 12.06 40.35
C ILE A 6 -19.41 11.75 38.97
N LEU A 7 -18.58 11.04 38.20
CA LEU A 7 -18.77 10.27 36.97
C LEU A 7 -19.96 9.30 36.98
N ALA A 8 -20.60 9.14 35.81
CA ALA A 8 -21.17 7.86 35.38
C ALA A 8 -21.19 7.80 33.85
N PHE A 9 -20.20 7.12 33.24
CA PHE A 9 -20.26 6.68 31.85
C PHE A 9 -20.38 5.16 31.85
N ALA A 10 -21.52 4.66 31.37
CA ALA A 10 -21.80 3.25 31.23
C ALA A 10 -21.03 2.70 30.02
N ALA A 11 -20.18 1.70 30.27
CA ALA A 11 -19.51 0.90 29.25
C ALA A 11 -20.43 -0.25 28.82
N ALA A 12 -20.85 -0.27 27.56
CA ALA A 12 -21.46 -1.44 26.94
C ALA A 12 -20.43 -2.06 25.98
N ALA A 13 -19.78 -3.11 26.44
CA ALA A 13 -18.92 -3.96 25.63
C ALA A 13 -19.78 -4.86 24.74
N SER A 14 -19.66 -4.72 23.42
CA SER A 14 -20.12 -5.73 22.45
C SER A 14 -18.91 -6.39 21.82
N ILE A 15 -18.64 -7.61 22.25
CA ILE A 15 -17.68 -8.54 21.68
C ILE A 15 -18.39 -9.19 20.49
N LEU A 16 -17.99 -8.86 19.26
CA LEU A 16 -18.29 -9.70 18.11
C LEU A 16 -17.02 -10.43 17.66
N SER A 17 -17.13 -11.75 17.76
CA SER A 17 -16.20 -12.77 17.34
C SER A 17 -15.92 -12.68 15.84
N VAL A 18 -14.65 -12.51 15.46
CA VAL A 18 -14.18 -12.65 14.08
C VAL A 18 -13.76 -14.10 13.89
N GLN A 19 -14.59 -14.88 13.21
CA GLN A 19 -14.22 -16.21 12.73
C GLN A 19 -13.16 -16.08 11.63
N ALA A 20 -12.03 -16.76 11.84
CA ALA A 20 -10.95 -16.86 10.87
C ALA A 20 -11.41 -17.68 9.65
N PHE A 21 -11.37 -17.06 8.48
CA PHE A 21 -11.53 -17.74 7.19
C PHE A 21 -10.16 -18.31 6.80
N VAL A 22 -10.05 -19.63 6.81
CA VAL A 22 -8.86 -20.37 6.36
C VAL A 22 -9.04 -20.69 4.87
N PRO A 23 -8.16 -20.22 3.97
CA PRO A 23 -8.20 -20.64 2.58
C PRO A 23 -7.57 -22.03 2.43
N THR A 24 -8.40 -23.01 2.09
CA THR A 24 -7.98 -24.37 1.71
C THR A 24 -7.28 -24.32 0.35
N THR A 25 -6.00 -24.69 0.31
CA THR A 25 -5.26 -24.91 -0.93
C THR A 25 -5.58 -26.31 -1.49
N PRO A 26 -5.86 -26.47 -2.80
CA PRO A 26 -5.90 -27.78 -3.41
C PRO A 26 -4.47 -28.29 -3.69
N SER A 27 -4.15 -29.45 -3.14
CA SER A 27 -2.94 -30.21 -3.42
C SER A 27 -2.90 -30.71 -4.88
N TYR A 28 -1.89 -30.29 -5.63
CA TYR A 28 -1.62 -30.80 -6.97
C TYR A 28 -0.96 -32.18 -6.85
N THR A 29 -1.70 -33.25 -7.14
CA THR A 29 -1.13 -34.59 -7.29
C THR A 29 -0.93 -34.88 -8.77
N SER A 30 0.33 -34.92 -9.20
CA SER A 30 0.74 -35.38 -10.52
C SER A 30 0.52 -36.88 -10.63
N GLN A 31 -0.54 -37.30 -11.34
CA GLN A 31 -0.65 -38.67 -11.83
C GLN A 31 -0.24 -38.71 -13.31
N ASN A 32 0.93 -39.32 -13.54
CA ASN A 32 1.36 -39.82 -14.83
C ASN A 32 0.33 -40.84 -15.35
N VAL A 33 -0.35 -40.50 -16.44
CA VAL A 33 -1.10 -41.48 -17.23
C VAL A 33 -0.52 -41.48 -18.64
N VAL A 34 0.37 -42.43 -18.88
CA VAL A 34 0.78 -42.87 -20.21
C VAL A 34 -0.47 -43.46 -20.88
N ARG A 35 -1.02 -42.79 -21.89
CA ARG A 35 -2.04 -43.34 -22.78
C ARG A 35 -1.46 -43.56 -24.16
N TYR A 36 -1.51 -44.83 -24.56
CA TYR A 36 -1.15 -45.35 -25.87
C TYR A 36 -1.82 -44.57 -27.00
N PHE A 37 -1.03 -44.17 -27.99
CA PHE A 37 -1.52 -43.75 -29.30
C PHE A 37 -2.21 -44.93 -29.97
N HIS A 38 -3.53 -44.86 -30.11
CA HIS A 38 -4.27 -45.58 -31.13
C HIS A 38 -4.70 -44.57 -32.19
N SER A 39 -4.15 -44.72 -33.39
CA SER A 39 -4.52 -43.97 -34.59
C SER A 39 -5.92 -44.37 -35.05
N PRO A 40 -6.87 -43.43 -35.21
CA PRO A 40 -7.99 -43.61 -36.10
C PRO A 40 -7.68 -42.94 -37.44
N THR A 41 -7.77 -43.74 -38.50
CA THR A 41 -7.80 -43.33 -39.90
C THR A 41 -8.63 -42.06 -40.11
N TYR A 42 -8.02 -41.02 -40.68
CA TYR A 42 -8.69 -39.80 -41.11
C TYR A 42 -9.71 -40.10 -42.21
N LYS A 43 -11.00 -40.12 -41.87
CA LYS A 43 -12.06 -39.90 -42.85
C LYS A 43 -12.16 -38.39 -43.08
N ARG A 44 -11.79 -37.98 -44.30
CA ARG A 44 -11.93 -36.64 -44.84
C ARG A 44 -13.42 -36.28 -44.88
N ILE A 45 -13.89 -35.54 -43.87
CA ILE A 45 -15.24 -34.98 -43.87
C ILE A 45 -15.24 -33.84 -44.89
N THR A 46 -15.96 -34.04 -45.99
CA THR A 46 -16.22 -33.04 -47.02
C THR A 46 -17.09 -31.92 -46.43
N LEU A 47 -16.55 -30.71 -46.41
CA LEU A 47 -17.20 -29.44 -46.03
C LEU A 47 -18.26 -29.02 -47.06
N SER A 48 -19.34 -29.78 -47.21
CA SER A 48 -20.36 -29.48 -48.21
C SER A 48 -21.80 -29.77 -47.76
N SER A 49 -22.08 -29.78 -46.46
CA SER A 49 -23.45 -30.07 -45.97
C SER A 49 -23.78 -29.42 -44.61
N LEU A 50 -23.57 -28.12 -44.45
CA LEU A 50 -24.11 -27.36 -43.30
C LEU A 50 -24.58 -25.93 -43.68
N PHE A 51 -25.04 -25.74 -44.91
CA PHE A 51 -25.92 -24.61 -45.23
C PHE A 51 -27.36 -25.13 -45.34
N SER A 52 -27.92 -25.55 -44.21
CA SER A 52 -29.37 -25.58 -44.03
C SER A 52 -29.77 -24.26 -43.41
N THR A 53 -30.27 -23.38 -44.27
CA THR A 53 -31.09 -22.24 -43.94
C THR A 53 -32.30 -22.69 -43.13
N GLU A 54 -32.36 -22.35 -41.85
CA GLU A 54 -33.62 -22.21 -41.12
C GLU A 54 -33.59 -20.91 -40.32
N SER A 55 -34.30 -19.93 -40.87
CA SER A 55 -34.81 -18.77 -40.16
C SER A 55 -35.80 -19.24 -39.09
N SER A 56 -35.31 -19.46 -37.87
CA SER A 56 -36.12 -19.33 -36.67
C SER A 56 -35.25 -18.77 -35.55
N SER A 57 -35.84 -17.89 -34.77
CA SER A 57 -35.26 -17.15 -33.65
C SER A 57 -34.94 -18.08 -32.47
N GLN A 58 -34.02 -19.04 -32.64
CA GLN A 58 -33.53 -19.88 -31.57
C GLN A 58 -32.01 -19.76 -31.51
N GLU A 59 -31.56 -18.97 -30.54
CA GLU A 59 -30.16 -18.88 -30.14
C GLU A 59 -29.64 -20.28 -29.83
N THR A 60 -28.57 -20.68 -30.50
CA THR A 60 -27.94 -22.00 -30.25
C THR A 60 -27.42 -22.04 -28.82
N ASP A 61 -27.40 -23.22 -28.19
CA ASP A 61 -26.90 -23.35 -26.81
C ASP A 61 -25.46 -22.81 -26.66
N ALA A 62 -24.63 -22.94 -27.70
CA ALA A 62 -23.30 -22.35 -27.75
C ALA A 62 -23.31 -20.81 -27.74
N GLU A 63 -24.21 -20.18 -28.50
CA GLU A 63 -24.38 -18.72 -28.48
C GLU A 63 -24.89 -18.22 -27.12
N ARG A 64 -25.79 -18.96 -26.48
CA ARG A 64 -26.28 -18.65 -25.13
C ARG A 64 -25.16 -18.72 -24.10
N MET A 65 -24.32 -19.75 -24.17
CA MET A 65 -23.15 -19.87 -23.29
C MET A 65 -22.14 -18.75 -23.51
N LEU A 66 -21.88 -18.36 -24.77
CA LEU A 66 -20.99 -17.23 -25.08
C LEU A 66 -21.55 -15.88 -24.63
N ARG A 67 -22.86 -15.65 -24.80
CA ARG A 67 -23.52 -14.45 -24.28
C ARG A 67 -23.40 -14.40 -22.76
N ARG A 68 -23.72 -15.51 -22.08
CA ARG A 68 -23.61 -15.58 -20.62
C ARG A 68 -22.19 -15.38 -20.13
N ALA A 69 -21.20 -15.92 -20.84
CA ALA A 69 -19.78 -15.69 -20.52
C ALA A 69 -19.39 -14.21 -20.68
N ARG A 70 -19.87 -13.53 -21.73
CA ARG A 70 -19.64 -12.09 -21.91
C ARG A 70 -20.33 -11.25 -20.83
N GLU A 71 -21.56 -11.61 -20.47
CA GLU A 71 -22.29 -10.95 -19.37
C GLU A 71 -21.55 -11.10 -18.05
N LEU A 72 -21.11 -12.31 -17.69
CA LEU A 72 -20.37 -12.57 -16.45
C LEU A 72 -19.02 -11.84 -16.43
N LEU A 73 -18.32 -11.74 -17.58
CA LEU A 73 -17.09 -10.96 -17.68
C LEU A 73 -17.35 -9.46 -17.50
N ALA A 74 -18.43 -8.94 -18.09
CA ALA A 74 -18.81 -7.54 -17.95
C ALA A 74 -19.27 -7.19 -16.52
N GLU A 75 -19.98 -8.11 -15.86
CA GLU A 75 -20.38 -8.00 -14.45
C GLU A 75 -19.15 -8.01 -13.54
N ALA A 76 -18.23 -8.96 -13.74
CA ALA A 76 -16.98 -9.01 -12.98
C ALA A 76 -16.11 -7.75 -13.19
N SER A 77 -16.02 -7.22 -14.41
CA SER A 77 -15.29 -5.96 -14.65
C SER A 77 -15.95 -4.77 -13.97
N ALA A 78 -17.29 -4.68 -13.99
CA ALA A 78 -18.01 -3.61 -13.31
C ALA A 78 -17.85 -3.69 -11.78
N GLU A 79 -17.94 -4.89 -11.20
CA GLU A 79 -17.68 -5.09 -9.77
C GLU A 79 -16.24 -4.70 -9.40
N GLU A 80 -15.26 -5.09 -10.21
CA GLU A 80 -13.86 -4.72 -9.98
C GLU A 80 -13.64 -3.20 -10.04
N GLU A 81 -14.27 -2.50 -10.98
CA GLU A 81 -14.23 -1.04 -11.06
C GLU A 81 -14.82 -0.39 -9.80
N THR A 82 -15.95 -0.89 -9.30
CA THR A 82 -16.55 -0.36 -8.07
C THR A 82 -15.67 -0.59 -6.83
N LEU A 83 -15.07 -1.78 -6.72
CA LEU A 83 -14.14 -2.10 -5.64
C LEU A 83 -12.90 -1.18 -5.70
N ARG A 84 -12.36 -0.96 -6.90
CA ARG A 84 -11.21 -0.07 -7.13
C ARG A 84 -11.55 1.38 -6.77
N ALA A 85 -12.69 1.89 -7.22
CA ALA A 85 -13.16 3.24 -6.85
C ALA A 85 -13.27 3.39 -5.33
N SER A 86 -13.89 2.42 -4.66
CA SER A 86 -14.00 2.39 -3.20
C SER A 86 -12.63 2.38 -2.49
N LEU A 87 -11.64 1.65 -3.02
CA LEU A 87 -10.28 1.64 -2.46
C LEU A 87 -9.54 2.98 -2.66
N ILE A 88 -9.75 3.64 -3.81
CA ILE A 88 -9.18 4.97 -4.08
C ILE A 88 -9.77 6.00 -3.11
N ASP A 89 -11.09 6.01 -2.95
CA ASP A 89 -11.79 6.92 -2.03
C ASP A 89 -11.34 6.67 -0.58
N LYS A 90 -11.24 5.40 -0.18
CA LYS A 90 -10.76 5.04 1.15
C LYS A 90 -9.32 5.49 1.39
N LYS A 91 -8.44 5.38 0.38
CA LYS A 91 -7.06 5.90 0.46
C LYS A 91 -7.07 7.42 0.57
N HIS A 92 -7.91 8.09 -0.21
CA HIS A 92 -8.06 9.55 -0.17
C HIS A 92 -8.51 10.03 1.21
N ASP A 93 -9.53 9.39 1.79
CA ASP A 93 -10.03 9.69 3.14
C ASP A 93 -8.95 9.48 4.21
N GLN A 94 -8.18 8.39 4.11
CA GLN A 94 -7.06 8.13 5.01
C GLN A 94 -6.00 9.25 4.92
N ASN A 95 -5.70 9.70 3.71
CA ASN A 95 -4.75 10.79 3.49
C ASN A 95 -5.27 12.11 4.06
N ILE A 96 -6.55 12.42 3.90
CA ILE A 96 -7.19 13.59 4.54
C ILE A 96 -7.05 13.52 6.07
N GLN A 97 -7.30 12.36 6.66
CA GLN A 97 -7.15 12.18 8.11
C GLN A 97 -5.70 12.35 8.58
N LEU A 98 -4.73 11.85 7.81
CA LEU A 98 -3.31 12.05 8.08
C LEU A 98 -2.95 13.53 7.99
N ASP A 99 -3.42 14.25 6.96
CA ASP A 99 -3.16 15.68 6.79
C ASP A 99 -3.75 16.52 7.93
N LYS A 100 -4.94 16.17 8.44
CA LYS A 100 -5.50 16.77 9.66
C LYS A 100 -4.60 16.52 10.87
N THR A 101 -4.12 15.29 11.03
CA THR A 101 -3.20 14.93 12.13
C THR A 101 -1.89 15.72 12.04
N ILE A 102 -1.35 15.92 10.83
CA ILE A 102 -0.15 16.74 10.59
C ILE A 102 -0.40 18.18 11.01
N ALA A 103 -1.54 18.77 10.61
CA ALA A 103 -1.88 20.14 10.98
C ALA A 103 -2.03 20.32 12.50
N GLU A 104 -2.56 19.32 13.20
CA GLU A 104 -2.66 19.33 14.66
C GLU A 104 -1.29 19.21 15.35
N LEU A 105 -0.37 18.41 14.80
CA LEU A 105 0.99 18.23 15.33
C LEU A 105 1.91 19.43 15.03
N PHE A 106 1.60 20.20 13.98
CA PHE A 106 2.43 21.31 13.53
C PHE A 106 1.60 22.59 13.32
N PRO A 107 1.02 23.16 14.39
CA PRO A 107 0.18 24.36 14.28
C PRO A 107 0.97 25.58 13.77
N SER A 108 2.28 25.62 13.99
CA SER A 108 3.20 26.67 13.52
C SER A 108 4.16 26.17 12.42
N GLY A 109 3.87 25.02 11.81
CA GLY A 109 4.71 24.42 10.77
C GLY A 109 6.09 24.01 11.29
N PRO A 110 7.18 24.23 10.51
CA PRO A 110 8.52 23.76 10.86
C PRO A 110 9.15 24.50 12.04
N SER A 111 8.61 25.68 12.40
CA SER A 111 9.04 26.45 13.58
C SER A 111 8.46 25.91 14.90
N THR A 112 7.68 24.83 14.86
CA THR A 112 7.12 24.22 16.07
C THR A 112 8.25 23.67 16.94
N PRO A 113 8.41 24.13 18.18
CA PRO A 113 9.52 23.68 19.03
C PRO A 113 9.33 22.20 19.41
N THR A 114 10.43 21.45 19.48
CA THR A 114 10.43 20.01 19.77
C THR A 114 9.71 19.67 21.08
N THR A 115 9.78 20.54 22.09
CA THR A 115 9.08 20.37 23.38
C THR A 115 7.56 20.38 23.24
N THR A 116 7.01 21.26 22.40
CA THR A 116 5.57 21.29 22.10
C THR A 116 5.15 20.06 21.32
N LEU A 117 5.97 19.63 20.34
CA LEU A 117 5.71 18.43 19.56
C LEU A 117 5.71 17.18 20.44
N VAL A 118 6.68 17.06 21.36
CA VAL A 118 6.72 15.97 22.35
C VAL A 118 5.46 15.97 23.21
N ALA A 119 5.03 17.12 23.73
CA ALA A 119 3.80 17.22 24.52
C ALA A 119 2.55 16.78 23.73
N GLN A 120 2.46 17.16 22.45
CA GLN A 120 1.35 16.75 21.59
C GLN A 120 1.38 15.26 21.25
N LEU A 121 2.56 14.69 20.98
CA LEU A 121 2.72 13.25 20.77
C LEU A 121 2.28 12.45 22.00
N ARG A 122 2.62 12.93 23.20
CA ARG A 122 2.13 12.35 24.46
C ARG A 122 0.62 12.44 24.57
N GLN A 123 0.02 13.61 24.29
CA GLN A 123 -1.42 13.82 24.42
C GLN A 123 -2.22 12.95 23.45
N LYS A 124 -1.74 12.80 22.21
CA LYS A 124 -2.47 12.09 21.15
C LYS A 124 -2.26 10.58 21.18
N HIS A 125 -1.25 10.09 21.91
CA HIS A 125 -0.93 8.67 22.03
C HIS A 125 -0.93 7.93 20.67
N LEU A 126 -0.29 8.52 19.66
CA LEU A 126 -0.23 7.95 18.32
C LEU A 126 0.50 6.60 18.34
N SER A 127 -0.03 5.61 17.62
CA SER A 127 0.67 4.33 17.44
C SER A 127 1.87 4.48 16.52
N THR A 128 2.86 3.59 16.66
CA THR A 128 4.04 3.54 15.79
C THR A 128 3.65 3.44 14.31
N ASP A 129 2.69 2.57 13.98
CA ASP A 129 2.13 2.45 12.63
C ASP A 129 1.56 3.77 12.09
N LYS A 130 0.89 4.54 12.95
CA LYS A 130 0.31 5.84 12.56
C LYS A 130 1.41 6.87 12.32
N LEU A 131 2.48 6.87 13.12
CA LEU A 131 3.66 7.73 12.92
C LEU A 131 4.38 7.39 11.62
N ILE A 132 4.54 6.10 11.30
CA ILE A 132 5.11 5.62 10.04
C ILE A 132 4.30 6.17 8.85
N ARG A 133 2.96 6.02 8.88
CA ARG A 133 2.07 6.55 7.84
C ARG A 133 2.14 8.07 7.72
N LEU A 134 2.36 8.80 8.82
CA LEU A 134 2.57 10.24 8.79
C LEU A 134 3.87 10.61 8.07
N ILE A 135 4.96 9.87 8.33
CA ILE A 135 6.23 10.07 7.62
C ILE A 135 6.07 9.77 6.13
N GLU A 136 5.42 8.66 5.77
CA GLU A 136 5.11 8.34 4.36
C GLU A 136 4.34 9.47 3.69
N ARG A 137 3.28 9.96 4.34
CA ARG A 137 2.46 11.06 3.82
C ARG A 137 3.22 12.38 3.70
N LEU A 138 4.06 12.73 4.68
CA LEU A 138 4.91 13.92 4.63
C LEU A 138 5.92 13.82 3.49
N HIS A 139 6.50 12.64 3.30
CA HIS A 139 7.44 12.39 2.21
C HIS A 139 6.77 12.50 0.84
N GLU A 140 5.59 11.89 0.64
CA GLU A 140 4.80 12.04 -0.59
C GLU A 140 4.57 13.52 -0.92
N ARG A 141 4.17 14.33 0.07
CA ARG A 141 3.93 15.77 -0.12
C ARG A 141 5.22 16.54 -0.40
N GLU A 142 6.32 16.18 0.24
CA GLU A 142 7.63 16.78 -0.01
C GLU A 142 8.11 16.49 -1.44
N VAL A 143 7.97 15.25 -1.91
CA VAL A 143 8.32 14.81 -3.27
C VAL A 143 7.46 15.54 -4.31
N ALA A 144 6.14 15.60 -4.08
CA ALA A 144 5.21 16.34 -4.93
C ALA A 144 5.54 17.84 -4.99
N ALA A 145 5.88 18.45 -3.84
CA ALA A 145 6.25 19.86 -3.75
C ALA A 145 7.61 20.16 -4.42
N LYS A 146 8.56 19.23 -4.37
CA LYS A 146 9.86 19.32 -5.07
C LYS A 146 9.74 19.16 -6.58
N GLY A 147 8.57 18.78 -7.10
CA GLY A 147 8.41 18.47 -8.52
C GLY A 147 9.17 17.21 -8.97
N LEU A 148 9.52 16.34 -8.02
CA LEU A 148 10.25 15.12 -8.32
C LEU A 148 9.33 14.14 -9.03
N HIS A 149 9.90 13.39 -9.98
CA HIS A 149 9.24 12.26 -10.60
C HIS A 149 8.79 11.28 -9.51
N HIS A 150 7.48 11.09 -9.41
CA HIS A 150 6.89 10.04 -8.61
C HIS A 150 5.95 9.23 -9.49
N VAL A 151 5.72 7.97 -9.10
CA VAL A 151 4.86 7.08 -9.84
C VAL A 151 3.47 7.15 -9.22
N GLU A 152 2.52 7.69 -9.97
CA GLU A 152 1.11 7.59 -9.60
C GLU A 152 0.48 6.41 -10.34
N GLN A 153 -0.40 5.72 -9.62
CA GLN A 153 -1.23 4.68 -10.20
C GLN A 153 -2.43 5.35 -10.88
N THR A 154 -2.42 5.36 -12.21
CA THR A 154 -3.57 5.79 -13.01
C THR A 154 -4.38 4.56 -13.44
N SER A 155 -5.67 4.55 -13.12
CA SER A 155 -6.58 3.51 -13.57
C SER A 155 -7.08 3.83 -14.98
N THR A 156 -6.62 3.08 -15.98
CA THR A 156 -7.38 2.92 -17.23
C THR A 156 -8.23 1.66 -17.10
N THR A 157 -9.40 1.66 -17.74
CA THR A 157 -10.48 0.65 -17.68
C THR A 157 -9.99 -0.82 -17.62
N ASP A 158 -8.97 -1.20 -18.38
CA ASP A 158 -8.48 -2.59 -18.43
C ASP A 158 -7.20 -2.88 -17.64
N HIS A 159 -6.46 -1.88 -17.16
CA HIS A 159 -5.13 -2.11 -16.57
C HIS A 159 -4.65 -1.01 -15.65
N THR A 160 -3.94 -1.43 -14.60
CA THR A 160 -3.17 -0.58 -13.72
C THR A 160 -1.99 -0.01 -14.50
N LYS A 161 -2.05 1.27 -14.87
CA LYS A 161 -0.91 1.97 -15.48
C LYS A 161 -0.22 2.81 -14.43
N PHE A 162 1.03 2.47 -14.20
CA PHE A 162 1.94 3.32 -13.44
C PHE A 162 2.40 4.45 -14.36
N GLN A 163 1.93 5.66 -14.09
CA GLN A 163 2.37 6.85 -14.79
C GLN A 163 3.40 7.58 -13.94
N VAL A 164 4.54 7.91 -14.54
CA VAL A 164 5.48 8.84 -13.92
C VAL A 164 4.85 10.23 -14.03
N VAL A 165 4.40 10.76 -12.90
CA VAL A 165 3.87 12.12 -12.80
C VAL A 165 5.01 13.01 -12.32
N SER A 166 5.32 14.02 -13.12
CA SER A 166 6.20 15.13 -12.72
C SER A 166 5.42 16.42 -12.81
N SER A 167 5.19 17.04 -11.66
CA SER A 167 4.91 18.47 -11.61
C SER A 167 6.21 19.19 -12.00
N ASN A 168 6.26 19.76 -13.21
CA ASN A 168 7.42 20.55 -13.64
C ASN A 168 7.66 21.80 -12.75
N GLU A 169 6.68 22.17 -11.93
CA GLU A 169 6.72 23.34 -11.07
C GLU A 169 6.95 22.97 -9.61
N VAL A 170 8.04 23.52 -9.04
CA VAL A 170 8.38 23.38 -7.62
C VAL A 170 7.47 24.29 -6.79
N ASN A 171 6.63 23.70 -5.94
CA ASN A 171 5.80 24.45 -5.01
C ASN A 171 6.61 24.86 -3.78
N LYS A 172 7.31 25.99 -3.88
CA LYS A 172 8.18 26.53 -2.82
C LYS A 172 7.45 26.81 -1.51
N ALA A 173 6.18 27.24 -1.56
CA ALA A 173 5.40 27.57 -0.38
C ALA A 173 4.97 26.32 0.41
N GLU A 174 4.68 25.22 -0.29
CA GLU A 174 4.40 23.92 0.34
C GLU A 174 5.68 23.27 0.86
N LEU A 175 6.78 23.37 0.09
CA LEU A 175 8.09 22.84 0.48
C LEU A 175 8.57 23.50 1.78
N ALA A 176 8.53 24.83 1.90
CA ALA A 176 8.92 25.53 3.12
C ALA A 176 8.04 25.18 4.34
N ARG A 177 6.82 24.64 4.13
CA ARG A 177 5.95 24.21 5.23
C ARG A 177 6.26 22.79 5.71
N ILE A 178 6.74 21.92 4.83
CA ILE A 178 6.94 20.49 5.10
C ILE A 178 8.41 20.14 5.37
N GLU A 179 9.34 20.91 4.80
CA GLU A 179 10.76 20.67 4.95
C GLU A 179 11.16 20.65 6.43
N GLY A 180 11.89 19.59 6.82
CA GLY A 180 12.32 19.37 8.20
C GLY A 180 11.25 18.79 9.13
N LEU A 181 9.97 18.68 8.74
CA LEU A 181 8.93 18.11 9.61
C LEU A 181 9.21 16.64 9.95
N ILE A 182 9.69 15.86 8.99
CA ILE A 182 10.05 14.43 9.21
C ILE A 182 11.16 14.33 10.26
N ASP A 183 12.19 15.16 10.16
CA ASP A 183 13.32 15.14 11.09
C ASP A 183 12.88 15.63 12.48
N ASN A 184 11.98 16.64 12.56
CA ASN A 184 11.39 17.07 13.82
C ASN A 184 10.59 15.95 14.53
N ILE A 185 9.82 15.14 13.79
CA ILE A 185 9.12 13.97 14.37
C ILE A 185 10.12 12.96 14.90
N ILE A 186 11.18 12.66 14.15
CA ILE A 186 12.24 11.73 14.55
C ILE A 186 12.94 12.22 15.82
N ASP A 187 13.27 13.50 15.89
CA ASP A 187 13.91 14.10 17.05
C ASP A 187 13.00 14.03 18.27
N ALA A 188 11.72 14.41 18.14
CA ALA A 188 10.75 14.29 19.22
C ALA A 188 10.57 12.84 19.69
N ALA A 189 10.50 11.88 18.76
CA ALA A 189 10.47 10.46 19.11
C ALA A 189 11.74 10.02 19.84
N SER A 190 12.91 10.53 19.46
CA SER A 190 14.18 10.19 20.12
C SER A 190 14.25 10.70 21.56
N PHE A 191 13.68 11.88 21.84
CA PHE A 191 13.52 12.38 23.20
C PHE A 191 12.65 11.46 24.05
N LEU A 192 11.52 11.00 23.50
CA LEU A 192 10.61 10.09 24.18
C LEU A 192 11.25 8.72 24.44
N ASP A 193 11.99 8.18 23.47
CA ASP A 193 12.73 6.92 23.62
C ASP A 193 13.84 7.02 24.68
N GLU A 194 14.52 8.16 24.76
CA GLU A 194 15.53 8.40 25.81
C GLU A 194 14.89 8.52 27.19
N GLU A 195 13.82 9.31 27.34
CA GLU A 195 13.09 9.44 28.60
C GLU A 195 12.58 8.09 29.11
N TRP A 196 12.01 7.27 28.23
CA TRP A 196 11.55 5.94 28.58
C TRP A 196 12.71 5.02 29.00
N ARG A 197 13.85 5.08 28.30
CA ARG A 197 15.05 4.32 28.68
C ARG A 197 15.57 4.74 30.06
N GLN A 198 15.53 6.03 30.39
CA GLN A 198 15.91 6.53 31.71
C GLN A 198 14.92 6.08 32.80
N GLU A 199 13.62 6.16 32.53
CA GLU A 199 12.59 5.69 33.45
C GLU A 199 12.73 4.18 33.74
N LYS A 200 12.99 3.38 32.71
CA LYS A 200 13.21 1.94 32.86
C LYS A 200 14.44 1.62 33.70
N LYS A 201 15.56 2.35 33.50
CA LYS A 201 16.76 2.24 34.35
C LYS A 201 16.42 2.54 35.81
N ASN A 202 15.65 3.58 36.07
CA ASN A 202 15.26 3.98 37.43
C ASN A 202 14.36 2.94 38.11
N ARG A 203 13.48 2.28 37.36
CA ARG A 203 12.59 1.22 37.87
C ARG A 203 13.30 -0.14 38.03
N ASN A 204 14.54 -0.26 37.53
CA ASN A 204 15.32 -1.49 37.50
C ASN A 204 14.58 -2.67 36.84
N ASP A 205 13.68 -2.38 35.91
CA ASP A 205 12.82 -3.37 35.28
C ASP A 205 13.54 -3.98 34.06
N LYS A 206 13.72 -5.29 34.08
CA LYS A 206 14.46 -6.04 33.05
C LYS A 206 13.55 -6.57 31.95
N HIS A 207 12.24 -6.65 32.20
CA HIS A 207 11.29 -7.25 31.26
C HIS A 207 10.55 -6.16 30.48
N LEU A 208 10.16 -6.50 29.24
CA LEU A 208 9.32 -5.67 28.37
C LEU A 208 7.99 -6.39 28.27
N HIS A 209 6.91 -5.75 28.72
CA HIS A 209 5.57 -6.31 28.51
C HIS A 209 5.20 -6.20 27.02
N TYR A 210 4.47 -7.17 26.46
CA TYR A 210 4.10 -7.16 25.03
C TYR A 210 3.36 -5.87 24.62
N ALA A 211 2.47 -5.38 25.48
CA ALA A 211 1.79 -4.09 25.29
C ALA A 211 2.77 -2.90 25.18
N GLU A 212 3.89 -2.93 25.92
CA GLU A 212 4.92 -1.89 25.83
C GLU A 212 5.71 -1.99 24.53
N LYS A 213 5.80 -3.18 23.92
CA LYS A 213 6.50 -3.42 22.65
C LYS A 213 5.76 -2.87 21.43
N VAL A 214 4.44 -2.74 21.50
CA VAL A 214 3.58 -2.29 20.38
C VAL A 214 3.26 -0.79 20.46
N HIS A 215 3.36 -0.20 21.65
CA HIS A 215 3.21 1.25 21.83
C HIS A 215 4.55 1.98 21.69
N TRP A 216 4.47 3.30 21.44
CA TRP A 216 5.63 4.19 21.35
C TRP A 216 6.52 4.21 22.61
N THR A 217 6.08 3.55 23.68
CA THR A 217 6.84 3.24 24.89
C THR A 217 7.80 2.05 24.74
N ALA A 218 8.00 1.48 23.55
CA ALA A 218 8.94 0.38 23.35
C ALA A 218 10.41 0.82 23.40
N GLY A 219 10.66 2.13 23.29
CA GLY A 219 12.00 2.74 23.33
C GLY A 219 12.82 2.58 22.05
N ASN A 220 12.17 2.28 20.92
CA ASN A 220 12.83 2.08 19.62
C ASN A 220 12.08 2.74 18.44
N VAL A 221 11.17 3.67 18.72
CA VAL A 221 10.32 4.28 17.70
C VAL A 221 11.15 5.18 16.80
N ALA A 222 12.05 5.97 17.37
CA ALA A 222 12.90 6.88 16.60
C ALA A 222 13.76 6.14 15.58
N ASP A 223 14.29 4.97 15.92
CA ASP A 223 15.11 4.18 15.01
C ASP A 223 14.29 3.53 13.89
N GLU A 224 13.06 3.09 14.18
CA GLU A 224 12.12 2.62 13.16
C GLU A 224 11.72 3.73 12.19
N LEU A 225 11.40 4.93 12.72
CA LEU A 225 11.09 6.11 11.92
C LEU A 225 12.29 6.57 11.09
N LYS A 226 13.52 6.53 11.64
CA LYS A 226 14.76 6.80 10.90
C LYS A 226 14.98 5.79 9.79
N HIS A 227 14.77 4.51 10.05
CA HIS A 227 14.90 3.47 9.03
C HIS A 227 13.93 3.74 7.87
N LYS A 228 12.67 4.01 8.19
CA LYS A 228 11.65 4.30 7.20
C LYS A 228 11.94 5.58 6.41
N ALA A 229 12.33 6.67 7.08
CA ALA A 229 12.70 7.91 6.41
C ALA A 229 13.90 7.73 5.47
N ARG A 230 14.89 6.92 5.86
CA ARG A 230 16.02 6.56 4.98
C ARG A 230 15.58 5.72 3.79
N GLU A 231 14.70 4.75 4.00
CA GLU A 231 14.15 3.91 2.92
C GLU A 231 13.44 4.77 1.87
N LEU A 232 12.56 5.67 2.30
CA LEU A 232 11.85 6.61 1.42
C LEU A 232 12.82 7.53 0.67
N ARG A 233 13.78 8.14 1.38
CA ARG A 233 14.78 9.03 0.76
C ARG A 233 15.69 8.30 -0.25
N ARG A 234 15.94 6.99 -0.10
CA ARG A 234 16.76 6.20 -1.04
C ARG A 234 16.16 6.13 -2.44
N GLU A 235 14.84 6.16 -2.58
CA GLU A 235 14.19 6.13 -3.90
C GLU A 235 14.61 7.31 -4.77
N HIS A 236 14.91 8.44 -4.14
CA HIS A 236 15.32 9.67 -4.82
C HIS A 236 16.83 9.90 -4.84
N ASP A 237 17.63 9.02 -4.23
CA ASP A 237 19.09 9.09 -4.20
C ASP A 237 19.67 8.85 -5.60
N ASP A 238 20.49 9.79 -6.08
CA ASP A 238 21.10 9.73 -7.41
C ASP A 238 22.04 8.52 -7.56
N GLN A 239 22.67 8.07 -6.47
CA GLN A 239 23.46 6.84 -6.48
C GLN A 239 22.59 5.59 -6.63
N PHE A 240 21.36 5.62 -6.11
CA PHE A 240 20.40 4.55 -6.30
C PHE A 240 19.88 4.53 -7.74
N LYS A 241 19.48 5.70 -8.27
CA LYS A 241 19.06 5.85 -9.68
C LYS A 241 20.15 5.40 -10.65
N LYS A 242 21.41 5.76 -10.39
CA LYS A 242 22.56 5.34 -11.20
C LYS A 242 22.71 3.82 -11.20
N ARG A 243 22.71 3.17 -10.03
CA ARG A 243 22.78 1.71 -9.92
C ARG A 243 21.59 1.02 -10.59
N GLN A 244 20.40 1.60 -10.49
CA GLN A 244 19.20 1.07 -11.13
C GLN A 244 19.29 1.17 -12.67
N ASN A 245 19.79 2.29 -13.20
CA ASN A 245 20.05 2.46 -14.61
C ASN A 245 21.11 1.49 -15.12
N GLU A 246 22.22 1.33 -14.39
CA GLU A 246 23.26 0.35 -14.70
C GLU A 246 22.69 -1.08 -14.77
N TYR A 247 21.81 -1.44 -13.85
CA TYR A 247 21.11 -2.74 -13.86
C TYR A 247 20.23 -2.91 -15.11
N TYR A 248 19.42 -1.91 -15.46
CA TYR A 248 18.58 -1.97 -16.65
C TYR A 248 19.40 -2.00 -17.95
N GLU A 249 20.51 -1.27 -18.02
CA GLU A 249 21.44 -1.31 -19.15
C GLU A 249 22.11 -2.67 -19.29
N ALA A 250 22.57 -3.28 -18.19
CA ALA A 250 23.13 -4.62 -18.19
C ALA A 250 22.10 -5.67 -18.63
N ALA A 251 20.85 -5.57 -18.15
CA ALA A 251 19.76 -6.44 -18.56
C ALA A 251 19.40 -6.28 -20.06
N ARG A 252 19.44 -5.04 -20.59
CA ARG A 252 19.24 -4.77 -22.02
C ARG A 252 20.36 -5.35 -22.87
N LYS A 253 21.63 -5.22 -22.45
CA LYS A 253 22.78 -5.81 -23.13
C LYS A 253 22.66 -7.34 -23.18
N LYS A 254 22.39 -7.98 -22.04
CA LYS A 254 22.21 -9.44 -21.96
C LYS A 254 21.11 -9.97 -22.89
N LYS A 255 19.96 -9.28 -22.97
CA LYS A 255 18.87 -9.65 -23.89
C LYS A 255 19.23 -9.47 -25.37
N LYS A 256 20.09 -8.50 -25.68
CA LYS A 256 20.59 -8.28 -27.05
C LYS A 256 21.55 -9.40 -27.44
N ASP A 257 22.52 -9.69 -26.57
CA ASP A 257 23.48 -10.77 -26.77
C ASP A 257 22.78 -12.14 -26.91
N GLU A 258 21.72 -12.39 -26.14
CA GLU A 258 20.92 -13.62 -26.23
C GLU A 258 20.05 -13.72 -27.51
N LYS A 259 19.66 -12.58 -28.09
CA LYS A 259 18.98 -12.53 -29.40
C LYS A 259 19.96 -12.75 -30.56
N ASP A 260 21.17 -12.24 -30.44
CA ASP A 260 22.22 -12.38 -31.46
C ASP A 260 22.84 -13.80 -31.48
N LEU A 261 22.57 -14.61 -30.44
CA LEU A 261 22.98 -16.02 -30.33
C LEU A 261 21.91 -17.05 -30.73
N LYS A 262 20.71 -16.62 -31.16
CA LYS A 262 19.71 -17.53 -31.75
C LYS A 262 19.79 -17.47 -33.28
N PRO A 263 20.28 -18.53 -33.95
CA PRO A 263 20.31 -18.63 -35.41
C PRO A 263 18.91 -18.71 -36.02
#